data_AF-A0A3N0XC77-F1
#
_entry.id   AF-A0A3N0XC77-F1
#
_cell.length_a   1.000
_cell.length_b   1.000
_cell.length_c   1.000
_cell.angle_alpha   90.00
_cell.angle_beta   90.00
_cell.angle_gamma   90.00
#
_symmetry.space_group_name_H-M   'P 1'
#
loop_
_entity.id
_entity.type
_entity.pdbx_description
1 polymer ?
#
loop_
_entity_poly.entity_id
_entity_poly.type
_entity_poly.pdbx_seq_one_letter_code
_entity_poly.pdbx_strand_id
1 'polypeptide(L)'
;LSRTQVELIKYRNVNVILDEIELYFHPEFQRKFIERLLDILQNVKLDSIEGLNFLIITHSPFILSDIPKQNILFLESKEGVSKPIEYKSDNTFAENIHEILNNGFFLSDTKGAFSRGKIESFLKYYEKTSKEIERDLKLIEKYKAEYFHKRKSFVKLINLIGEDYIRTVLKNHLSQLDRILWREKSIEETEKEIEKLQEQLKKMKENGENSI
;
A
#
# COMPACT_ATOMS: atom_id res chain seq x y z
N LEU A 1 5.44 71.43 4.99
CA LEU A 1 6.20 70.18 4.87
C LEU A 1 5.52 69.31 3.81
N SER A 2 5.95 69.43 2.55
CA SER A 2 5.47 68.58 1.46
C SER A 2 5.96 67.15 1.70
N ARG A 3 5.05 66.20 1.89
CA ARG A 3 5.38 64.78 1.86
C ARG A 3 5.82 64.47 0.42
N THR A 4 7.11 64.24 0.23
CA THR A 4 7.64 63.66 -1.01
C THR A 4 6.89 62.34 -1.25
N GLN A 5 6.00 62.30 -2.25
CA GLN A 5 5.39 61.06 -2.68
C GLN A 5 6.51 60.18 -3.22
N VAL A 6 6.84 59.13 -2.48
CA VAL A 6 7.73 58.07 -2.99
C VAL A 6 6.92 57.36 -4.08
N GLU A 7 7.34 57.55 -5.33
CA GLU A 7 6.72 56.88 -6.47
C GLU A 7 7.00 55.38 -6.35
N LEU A 8 5.96 54.58 -6.14
CA LEU A 8 6.09 53.14 -5.99
C LEU A 8 6.39 52.54 -7.37
N ILE A 9 7.52 51.83 -7.47
CA ILE A 9 7.90 51.10 -8.69
C ILE A 9 6.85 50.01 -8.92
N LYS A 10 6.22 50.03 -10.10
CA LYS A 10 5.26 49.03 -10.55
C LYS A 10 5.94 48.02 -11.45
N TYR A 11 5.85 46.74 -11.11
CA TYR A 11 6.34 45.64 -11.94
C TYR A 11 5.23 45.16 -12.87
N ARG A 12 5.56 45.01 -14.15
CA ARG A 12 4.62 44.54 -15.19
C ARG A 12 4.57 43.02 -15.30
N ASN A 13 5.66 42.34 -14.95
CA ASN A 13 5.77 40.89 -15.04
C ASN A 13 6.03 40.32 -13.65
N VAL A 14 5.26 39.30 -13.28
CA VAL A 14 5.37 38.62 -11.99
C VAL A 14 5.52 37.13 -12.22
N ASN A 15 6.54 36.55 -11.59
CA ASN A 15 6.72 35.11 -11.52
C ASN A 15 6.45 34.67 -10.08
N VAL A 16 5.51 33.76 -9.89
CA VAL A 16 5.14 33.20 -8.60
C VAL A 16 5.65 31.77 -8.56
N ILE A 17 6.53 31.48 -7.60
CA ILE A 17 7.08 30.15 -7.39
C ILE A 17 6.43 29.59 -6.12
N LEU A 18 5.80 28.43 -6.25
CA LEU A 18 5.09 27.73 -5.20
C LEU A 18 5.75 26.36 -5.02
N ASP A 19 6.41 26.16 -3.89
CA ASP A 19 7.13 24.94 -3.57
C ASP A 19 6.38 24.17 -2.48
N GLU A 20 5.79 23.01 -2.85
CA GLU A 20 5.00 22.11 -2.00
C GLU A 20 4.00 22.84 -1.07
N ILE A 21 3.35 23.88 -1.58
CA ILE A 21 2.47 24.75 -0.78
C ILE A 21 1.22 24.03 -0.26
N GLU A 22 0.86 22.92 -0.87
CA GLU A 22 -0.24 22.04 -0.49
C GLU A 22 0.17 20.95 0.50
N LEU A 23 1.45 20.94 0.92
CA LEU A 23 1.94 20.00 1.92
C LEU A 23 1.13 20.15 3.21
N TYR A 24 0.70 19.01 3.77
CA TYR A 24 -0.20 18.91 4.93
C TYR A 24 -1.65 19.36 4.71
N PHE A 25 -2.05 19.75 3.50
CA PHE A 25 -3.46 20.02 3.24
C PHE A 25 -4.27 18.72 3.27
N HIS A 26 -5.50 18.82 3.76
CA HIS A 26 -6.48 17.76 3.58
C HIS A 26 -6.66 17.48 2.08
N PRO A 27 -6.80 16.22 1.61
CA PRO A 27 -6.91 15.90 0.19
C PRO A 27 -7.98 16.71 -0.56
N GLU A 28 -9.15 16.94 0.07
CA GLU A 28 -10.19 17.81 -0.50
C GLU A 28 -9.75 19.26 -0.76
N PHE A 29 -8.78 19.78 -0.01
CA PHE A 29 -8.23 21.11 -0.25
C PHE A 29 -7.18 21.09 -1.36
N GLN A 30 -6.39 20.02 -1.47
CA GLN A 30 -5.48 19.84 -2.60
C GLN A 30 -6.26 19.75 -3.92
N ARG A 31 -7.37 18.98 -3.92
CA ARG A 31 -8.28 18.84 -5.07
C ARG A 31 -8.92 20.14 -5.53
N LYS A 32 -9.11 21.10 -4.62
CA LYS A 32 -9.71 22.42 -4.92
C LYS A 32 -8.66 23.52 -5.08
N PHE A 33 -7.38 23.17 -5.08
CA PHE A 33 -6.31 24.15 -5.01
C PHE A 33 -6.29 25.06 -6.24
N ILE A 34 -6.28 24.48 -7.45
CA ILE A 34 -6.24 25.24 -8.70
C ILE A 34 -7.52 26.04 -8.90
N GLU A 35 -8.69 25.46 -8.63
CA GLU A 35 -9.98 26.18 -8.65
C GLU A 35 -9.92 27.45 -7.78
N ARG A 36 -9.53 27.31 -6.51
CA ARG A 36 -9.44 28.46 -5.59
C ARG A 36 -8.39 29.48 -6.00
N LEU A 37 -7.26 29.03 -6.53
CA LEU A 37 -6.22 29.93 -7.04
C LEU A 37 -6.78 30.78 -8.19
N LEU A 38 -7.48 30.16 -9.14
CA LEU A 38 -8.11 30.85 -10.26
C LEU A 38 -9.21 31.82 -9.77
N ASP A 39 -10.03 31.42 -8.81
CA ASP A 39 -11.04 32.29 -8.21
C ASP A 39 -10.42 33.54 -7.56
N ILE A 40 -9.32 33.38 -6.83
CA ILE A 40 -8.60 34.52 -6.24
C ILE A 40 -8.08 35.43 -7.35
N LEU A 41 -7.46 34.88 -8.39
CA LEU A 41 -6.90 35.67 -9.48
C LEU A 41 -7.97 36.46 -10.25
N GLN A 42 -9.18 35.91 -10.40
CA GLN A 42 -10.31 36.61 -11.02
C GLN A 42 -10.82 37.79 -10.16
N ASN A 43 -10.67 37.71 -8.84
CA ASN A 43 -11.19 38.72 -7.91
C ASN A 43 -10.16 39.80 -7.52
N VAL A 44 -8.87 39.60 -7.83
CA VAL A 44 -7.81 40.58 -7.52
C VAL A 44 -7.63 41.56 -8.68
N LYS A 45 -7.50 42.85 -8.35
CA LYS A 45 -7.15 43.89 -9.34
C LYS A 45 -5.67 43.81 -9.70
N LEU A 46 -5.38 43.33 -10.90
CA LEU A 46 -4.02 43.17 -11.44
C LEU A 46 -3.74 44.19 -12.57
N ASP A 47 -4.39 45.36 -12.55
CA ASP A 47 -4.40 46.36 -13.64
C ASP A 47 -3.01 46.83 -14.12
N SER A 48 -1.96 46.64 -13.31
CA SER A 48 -0.57 47.03 -13.64
C SER A 48 0.32 45.86 -14.04
N ILE A 49 -0.21 44.62 -14.05
CA ILE A 49 0.49 43.39 -14.41
C ILE A 49 0.09 43.00 -15.83
N GLU A 50 1.06 42.97 -16.74
CA GLU A 50 0.93 42.51 -18.11
C GLU A 50 1.21 41.01 -18.26
N GLY A 51 2.02 40.44 -17.36
CA GLY A 51 2.39 39.03 -17.38
C GLY A 51 2.42 38.39 -15.99
N LEU A 52 1.74 37.25 -15.83
CA LEU A 52 1.73 36.47 -14.61
C LEU A 52 2.08 35.01 -14.94
N ASN A 53 3.17 34.51 -14.38
CA ASN A 53 3.60 33.12 -14.52
C ASN A 53 3.57 32.42 -13.16
N PHE A 54 3.09 31.19 -13.13
CA PHE A 54 3.20 30.31 -11.97
C PHE A 54 4.13 29.15 -12.26
N LEU A 55 5.09 28.93 -11.36
CA LEU A 55 5.91 27.73 -11.32
C LEU A 55 5.55 26.97 -10.05
N ILE A 56 4.94 25.79 -10.21
CA ILE A 56 4.50 24.96 -9.09
C ILE A 56 5.39 23.72 -9.04
N ILE A 57 6.02 23.50 -7.88
CA ILE A 57 6.80 22.31 -7.57
C ILE A 57 5.95 21.52 -6.57
N THR A 58 5.54 20.31 -6.95
CA THR A 58 4.52 19.56 -6.20
C THR A 58 4.71 18.06 -6.32
N HIS A 59 4.41 17.36 -5.22
CA HIS A 59 4.20 15.92 -5.20
C HIS A 59 2.71 15.52 -5.16
N SER A 60 1.79 16.48 -5.32
CA SER A 60 0.36 16.25 -5.26
C SER A 60 -0.20 15.80 -6.61
N PRO A 61 -0.71 14.56 -6.74
CA PRO A 61 -1.36 14.11 -7.97
C PRO A 61 -2.65 14.88 -8.26
N PHE A 62 -3.28 15.49 -7.24
CA PHE A 62 -4.48 16.30 -7.42
C PHE A 62 -4.20 17.56 -8.22
N ILE A 63 -3.12 18.27 -7.89
CA ILE A 63 -2.70 19.46 -8.64
C ILE A 63 -2.34 19.07 -10.07
N LEU A 64 -1.60 17.98 -10.25
CA LEU A 64 -1.23 17.50 -11.59
C LEU A 64 -2.46 17.13 -12.44
N SER A 65 -3.56 16.66 -11.82
CA SER A 65 -4.79 16.33 -12.54
C SER A 65 -5.52 17.54 -13.12
N ASP A 66 -5.29 18.75 -12.61
CA ASP A 66 -5.89 19.99 -13.13
C ASP A 66 -5.00 20.70 -14.15
N ILE A 67 -3.77 20.22 -14.38
CA ILE A 67 -2.80 20.84 -15.28
C ILE A 67 -2.57 19.92 -16.49
N PRO A 68 -2.66 20.44 -17.73
CA PRO A 68 -2.33 19.65 -18.92
C PRO A 68 -0.87 19.23 -18.96
N LYS A 69 -0.59 18.01 -19.46
CA LYS A 69 0.75 17.39 -19.50
C LYS A 69 1.80 18.29 -20.15
N GLN A 70 1.44 19.03 -21.20
CA GLN A 70 2.35 19.93 -21.90
C GLN A 70 2.91 21.06 -21.02
N ASN A 71 2.25 21.36 -19.90
CA ASN A 71 2.66 22.37 -18.94
C ASN A 71 3.36 21.78 -17.71
N ILE A 72 3.70 20.48 -17.74
CA ILE A 72 4.32 19.76 -16.63
C ILE A 72 5.69 19.24 -17.07
N LEU A 73 6.70 19.49 -16.25
CA LEU A 73 8.02 18.87 -16.37
C LEU A 73 8.16 17.77 -15.32
N PHE A 74 8.10 16.51 -15.74
CA PHE A 74 8.33 15.38 -14.85
C PHE A 74 9.82 15.15 -14.63
N LEU A 75 10.20 14.98 -13.36
CA LEU A 75 11.58 14.77 -12.95
C LEU A 75 11.70 13.44 -12.20
N GLU A 76 12.73 12.67 -12.52
CA GLU A 76 13.11 11.45 -11.80
C GLU A 76 14.56 11.58 -11.34
N SER A 77 14.82 11.27 -10.07
CA SER A 77 16.18 11.20 -9.54
C SER A 77 16.73 9.80 -9.74
N LYS A 78 17.77 9.68 -10.57
CA LYS A 78 18.55 8.46 -10.75
C LYS A 78 19.99 8.74 -10.38
N GLU A 79 20.52 7.95 -9.44
CA GLU A 79 21.91 8.04 -8.99
C GLU A 79 22.31 9.44 -8.47
N GLY A 80 21.36 10.16 -7.85
CA GLY A 80 21.59 11.51 -7.31
C GLY A 80 21.50 12.63 -8.35
N VAL A 81 21.13 12.32 -9.60
CA VAL A 81 20.92 13.31 -10.67
C VAL A 81 19.45 13.32 -11.09
N SER A 82 18.81 14.49 -11.02
CA SER A 82 17.46 14.69 -11.54
C SER A 82 17.48 14.81 -13.06
N LYS A 83 16.70 13.98 -13.74
CA LYS A 83 16.56 14.01 -15.21
C LYS A 83 15.10 14.21 -15.60
N PRO A 84 14.83 14.99 -16.67
CA PRO A 84 13.51 15.07 -17.24
C PRO A 84 13.14 13.74 -17.87
N ILE A 85 11.87 13.38 -17.77
CA ILE A 85 11.33 12.14 -18.31
C ILE A 85 9.95 12.35 -18.90
N GLU A 86 9.56 11.45 -19.80
CA GLU A 86 8.25 11.49 -20.41
C GLU A 86 7.21 10.79 -19.54
N TYR A 87 6.07 11.45 -19.39
CA TYR A 87 4.89 10.84 -18.80
C TYR A 87 4.26 9.85 -19.77
N LYS A 88 3.96 8.64 -19.29
CA LYS A 88 3.58 7.48 -20.13
C LYS A 88 2.20 7.57 -20.77
N SER A 89 1.28 8.31 -20.15
CA SER A 89 -0.10 8.47 -20.65
C SER A 89 -0.23 9.69 -21.56
N ASP A 90 -1.35 9.79 -22.28
CA ASP A 90 -1.61 10.83 -23.28
C ASP A 90 -1.65 12.23 -22.64
N ASN A 91 -2.35 12.38 -21.51
CA ASN A 91 -2.50 13.65 -20.83
C ASN A 91 -2.86 13.46 -19.34
N THR A 92 -2.51 14.43 -18.50
CA THR A 92 -2.78 14.45 -17.06
C THR A 92 -4.10 15.14 -16.70
N PHE A 93 -4.60 16.02 -17.57
CA PHE A 93 -5.81 16.81 -17.29
C PHE A 93 -7.04 15.90 -17.12
N ALA A 94 -7.70 16.00 -15.97
CA ALA A 94 -8.79 15.14 -15.52
C ALA A 94 -8.48 13.63 -15.50
N GLU A 95 -7.20 13.25 -15.45
CA GLU A 95 -6.81 11.84 -15.39
C GLU A 95 -7.07 11.23 -14.00
N ASN A 96 -7.18 9.91 -13.96
CA ASN A 96 -7.34 9.18 -12.70
C ASN A 96 -6.09 9.38 -11.81
N ILE A 97 -6.31 9.79 -10.57
CA ILE A 97 -5.26 10.04 -9.57
C ILE A 97 -4.37 8.80 -9.36
N HIS A 98 -4.92 7.59 -9.45
CA HIS A 98 -4.13 6.36 -9.36
C HIS A 98 -3.18 6.19 -10.56
N GLU A 99 -3.59 6.59 -11.76
CA GLU A 99 -2.73 6.57 -12.95
C GLU A 99 -1.62 7.61 -12.82
N ILE A 100 -1.93 8.83 -12.36
CA ILE A 100 -0.92 9.87 -12.11
C ILE A 100 0.08 9.39 -11.04
N LEU A 101 -0.39 8.73 -9.98
CA LEU A 101 0.47 8.15 -8.94
C LEU A 101 1.41 7.06 -9.49
N ASN A 102 0.90 6.18 -10.36
CA ASN A 102 1.71 5.12 -10.94
C ASN A 102 2.69 5.66 -12.01
N ASN A 103 2.21 6.53 -12.89
CA ASN A 103 2.93 6.97 -14.09
C ASN A 103 3.77 8.23 -13.86
N GLY A 104 3.36 9.11 -12.95
CA GLY A 104 3.97 10.41 -12.68
C GLY A 104 4.84 10.44 -11.44
N PHE A 105 4.58 9.56 -10.48
CA PHE A 105 5.38 9.41 -9.25
C PHE A 105 6.16 8.09 -9.17
N PHE A 106 6.12 7.28 -10.23
CA PHE A 106 6.91 6.05 -10.41
C PHE A 106 6.77 5.05 -9.27
N LEU A 107 5.58 4.98 -8.67
CA LEU A 107 5.30 3.98 -7.66
C LEU A 107 5.34 2.58 -8.30
N SER A 108 6.12 1.68 -7.70
CA SER A 108 6.19 0.27 -8.11
C SER A 108 4.95 -0.53 -7.69
N ASP A 109 4.19 -0.02 -6.72
CA ASP A 109 2.91 -0.55 -6.29
C ASP A 109 2.08 0.55 -5.60
N THR A 110 0.75 0.44 -5.70
CA THR A 110 -0.23 1.26 -5.00
C THR A 110 -0.54 0.72 -3.60
N LYS A 111 -0.11 -0.50 -3.29
CA LYS A 111 -0.28 -1.16 -1.99
C LYS A 111 0.93 -0.90 -1.09
N GLY A 112 0.67 -0.72 0.20
CA GLY A 112 1.74 -0.57 1.19
C GLY A 112 2.69 -1.77 1.19
N ALA A 113 4.00 -1.51 1.22
CA ALA A 113 5.02 -2.55 1.17
C ALA A 113 4.87 -3.60 2.29
N PHE A 114 4.46 -3.18 3.49
CA PHE A 114 4.23 -4.09 4.61
C PHE A 114 3.07 -5.07 4.37
N SER A 115 1.92 -4.56 3.92
CA SER A 115 0.75 -5.40 3.66
C SER A 115 1.01 -6.34 2.48
N ARG A 116 1.68 -5.84 1.42
CA ARG A 116 2.18 -6.67 0.32
C ARG A 116 3.07 -7.79 0.83
N GLY A 117 4.07 -7.49 1.66
CA GLY A 117 4.97 -8.50 2.21
C GLY A 117 4.25 -9.58 3.03
N LYS A 118 3.17 -9.24 3.76
CA LYS A 118 2.34 -10.23 4.47
C LYS A 118 1.56 -11.13 3.51
N ILE A 119 0.96 -10.56 2.46
CA ILE A 119 0.24 -11.31 1.43
C ILE A 119 1.20 -12.28 0.70
N GLU A 120 2.36 -11.78 0.27
CA GLU A 120 3.38 -12.60 -0.39
C GLU A 120 3.88 -13.73 0.53
N SER A 121 4.04 -13.48 1.82
CA SER A 121 4.44 -14.51 2.79
C SER A 121 3.41 -15.63 2.89
N PHE A 122 2.11 -15.29 2.89
CA PHE A 122 1.04 -16.28 2.88
C PHE A 122 1.03 -17.08 1.57
N LEU A 123 1.13 -16.40 0.43
CA LEU A 123 1.15 -17.05 -0.90
C LEU A 123 2.35 -18.00 -1.05
N LYS A 124 3.55 -17.57 -0.65
CA LYS A 124 4.76 -18.41 -0.64
C LYS A 124 4.58 -19.64 0.24
N TYR A 125 3.97 -19.49 1.41
CA TYR A 125 3.65 -20.62 2.28
C TYR A 125 2.68 -21.58 1.58
N TYR A 126 1.56 -21.06 1.06
CA TYR A 126 0.56 -21.85 0.34
C TYR A 126 1.18 -22.64 -0.84
N GLU A 127 1.95 -21.98 -1.70
CA GLU A 127 2.57 -22.61 -2.86
C GLU A 127 3.59 -23.68 -2.46
N LYS A 128 4.45 -23.37 -1.48
CA LYS A 128 5.45 -24.31 -0.97
C LYS A 128 4.78 -25.54 -0.39
N THR A 129 3.82 -25.34 0.50
CA THR A 129 3.09 -26.43 1.18
C THR A 129 2.32 -27.29 0.17
N SER A 130 1.63 -26.67 -0.78
CA SER A 130 0.88 -27.42 -1.81
C SER A 130 1.81 -28.27 -2.68
N LYS A 131 2.92 -27.70 -3.18
CA LYS A 131 3.89 -28.43 -4.02
C LYS A 131 4.62 -29.55 -3.27
N GLU A 132 4.95 -29.35 -2.00
CA GLU A 132 5.65 -30.37 -1.20
C GLU A 132 4.73 -31.54 -0.84
N ILE A 133 3.47 -31.26 -0.46
CA ILE A 133 2.48 -32.31 -0.15
C ILE A 133 2.13 -33.13 -1.39
N GLU A 134 2.03 -32.49 -2.56
CA GLU A 134 1.80 -33.19 -3.84
C GLU A 134 2.94 -34.18 -4.17
N ARG A 135 4.18 -33.87 -3.75
CA ARG A 135 5.35 -34.74 -3.97
C ARG A 135 5.46 -35.87 -2.95
N ASP A 136 5.18 -35.59 -1.68
CA ASP A 136 5.26 -36.56 -0.61
C ASP A 136 4.15 -36.34 0.44
N LEU A 137 3.13 -37.19 0.39
CA LEU A 137 2.00 -37.17 1.31
C LEU A 137 2.42 -37.37 2.78
N LYS A 138 3.61 -37.94 3.07
CA LYS A 138 4.09 -38.08 4.45
C LYS A 138 4.40 -36.74 5.12
N LEU A 139 4.59 -35.68 4.34
CA LEU A 139 4.83 -34.33 4.85
C LEU A 139 3.57 -33.67 5.43
N ILE A 140 2.38 -34.24 5.19
CA ILE A 140 1.11 -33.71 5.71
C ILE A 140 1.17 -33.54 7.24
N GLU A 141 1.62 -34.54 8.00
CA GLU A 141 1.68 -34.46 9.47
C GLU A 141 2.59 -33.34 9.97
N LYS A 142 3.74 -33.14 9.30
CA LYS A 142 4.66 -32.04 9.60
C LYS A 142 3.98 -30.68 9.36
N TYR A 143 3.33 -30.52 8.21
CA TYR A 143 2.68 -29.26 7.84
C TYR A 143 1.41 -28.99 8.64
N LYS A 144 0.68 -30.01 9.12
CA LYS A 144 -0.47 -29.86 10.00
C LYS A 144 -0.11 -29.11 11.29
N ALA A 145 0.97 -29.53 11.96
CA ALA A 145 1.41 -28.89 13.20
C ALA A 145 1.81 -27.43 12.97
N GLU A 146 2.59 -27.15 11.92
CA GLU A 146 2.97 -25.78 11.56
C GLU A 146 1.74 -24.92 11.19
N TYR A 147 0.84 -25.48 10.39
CA TYR A 147 -0.37 -24.81 9.93
C TYR A 147 -1.31 -24.49 11.10
N PHE A 148 -1.44 -25.39 12.09
CA PHE A 148 -2.30 -25.19 13.25
C PHE A 148 -1.99 -23.87 13.99
N HIS A 149 -0.70 -23.57 14.16
CA HIS A 149 -0.27 -22.32 14.81
C HIS A 149 -0.42 -21.09 13.90
N LYS A 150 -0.27 -21.25 12.58
CA LYS A 150 -0.34 -20.14 11.61
C LYS A 150 -1.75 -19.81 11.13
N ARG A 151 -2.67 -20.78 11.16
CA ARG A 151 -4.03 -20.62 10.60
C ARG A 151 -4.74 -19.39 11.14
N LYS A 152 -4.70 -19.19 12.46
CA LYS A 152 -5.34 -18.04 13.10
C LYS A 152 -4.78 -16.70 12.60
N SER A 153 -3.48 -16.62 12.33
CA SER A 153 -2.87 -15.40 11.79
C SER A 153 -3.22 -15.19 10.32
N PHE A 154 -3.33 -16.25 9.52
CA PHE A 154 -3.78 -16.18 8.13
C PHE A 154 -5.24 -15.73 8.01
N VAL A 155 -6.14 -16.28 8.82
CA VAL A 155 -7.55 -15.85 8.85
C VAL A 155 -7.65 -14.36 9.19
N LYS A 156 -6.91 -13.91 10.21
CA LYS A 156 -6.85 -12.49 10.58
C LYS A 156 -6.33 -11.62 9.43
N LEU A 157 -5.22 -12.02 8.80
CA LEU A 157 -4.64 -11.30 7.66
C LEU A 157 -5.66 -11.14 6.54
N ILE A 158 -6.30 -12.24 6.13
CA ILE A 158 -7.26 -12.25 5.02
C ILE A 158 -8.47 -11.36 5.34
N ASN A 159 -8.97 -11.39 6.57
CA ASN A 159 -10.08 -10.53 6.98
C ASN A 159 -9.72 -9.04 7.03
N LEU A 160 -8.44 -8.69 7.20
CA LEU A 160 -7.96 -7.29 7.18
C LEU A 160 -7.81 -6.72 5.76
N ILE A 161 -7.77 -7.56 4.73
CA ILE A 161 -7.60 -7.10 3.35
C ILE A 161 -8.87 -6.35 2.93
N GLY A 162 -8.72 -5.07 2.56
CA GLY A 162 -9.84 -4.23 2.13
C GLY A 162 -10.38 -4.58 0.74
N GLU A 163 -9.53 -5.09 -0.15
CA GLU A 163 -9.91 -5.41 -1.53
C GLU A 163 -10.60 -6.78 -1.65
N ASP A 164 -11.87 -6.79 -2.03
CA ASP A 164 -12.72 -8.00 -2.04
C ASP A 164 -12.21 -9.10 -2.97
N TYR A 165 -11.69 -8.72 -4.14
CA TYR A 165 -11.12 -9.68 -5.08
C TYR A 165 -9.94 -10.43 -4.46
N ILE A 166 -8.93 -9.70 -3.95
CA ILE A 166 -7.77 -10.30 -3.28
C ILE A 166 -8.21 -11.14 -2.09
N ARG A 167 -9.10 -10.60 -1.24
CA ARG A 167 -9.64 -11.33 -0.09
C ARG A 167 -10.25 -12.66 -0.52
N THR A 168 -11.03 -12.68 -1.60
CA THR A 168 -11.69 -13.88 -2.13
C THR A 168 -10.67 -14.91 -2.61
N VAL A 169 -9.67 -14.47 -3.38
CA VAL A 169 -8.58 -15.34 -3.85
C VAL A 169 -7.84 -15.99 -2.67
N LEU A 170 -7.46 -15.20 -1.65
CA LEU A 170 -6.75 -15.75 -0.49
C LEU A 170 -7.65 -16.66 0.37
N LYS A 171 -8.95 -16.37 0.48
CA LYS A 171 -9.91 -17.28 1.13
C LYS A 171 -10.00 -18.62 0.43
N ASN A 172 -9.96 -18.64 -0.90
CA ASN A 172 -9.96 -19.89 -1.66
C ASN A 172 -8.69 -20.73 -1.37
N HIS A 173 -7.52 -20.09 -1.38
CA HIS A 173 -6.26 -20.77 -1.01
C HIS A 173 -6.25 -21.25 0.45
N LEU A 174 -6.78 -20.45 1.37
CA LEU A 174 -6.94 -20.86 2.77
C LEU A 174 -7.86 -22.08 2.88
N SER A 175 -8.98 -22.09 2.15
CA SER A 175 -9.94 -23.22 2.15
C SER A 175 -9.32 -24.50 1.59
N GLN A 176 -8.42 -24.37 0.61
CA GLN A 176 -7.66 -25.51 0.09
C GLN A 176 -6.69 -26.06 1.15
N LEU A 177 -5.97 -25.19 1.86
CA LEU A 177 -5.11 -25.62 2.98
C LEU A 177 -5.94 -26.25 4.10
N ASP A 178 -7.10 -25.67 4.43
CA ASP A 178 -8.00 -26.21 5.44
C ASP A 178 -8.44 -27.65 5.05
N ARG A 179 -8.79 -27.90 3.78
CA ARG A 179 -9.16 -29.26 3.33
C ARG A 179 -8.03 -30.28 3.47
N ILE A 180 -6.79 -29.87 3.29
CA ILE A 180 -5.62 -30.77 3.28
C ILE A 180 -5.06 -30.96 4.69
N LEU A 181 -4.99 -29.89 5.47
CA LEU A 181 -4.24 -29.79 6.73
C LEU A 181 -5.12 -29.56 7.95
N TRP A 182 -6.35 -29.10 7.76
CA TRP A 182 -7.30 -28.85 8.83
C TRP A 182 -8.44 -29.88 8.80
N ARG A 183 -8.08 -31.11 9.18
CA ARG A 183 -9.06 -32.08 9.65
C ARG A 183 -9.02 -32.05 11.17
N GLU A 184 -10.15 -31.78 11.81
CA GLU A 184 -10.30 -32.12 13.24
C GLU A 184 -9.93 -33.61 13.36
N LYS A 185 -9.06 -33.94 14.31
CA LYS A 185 -8.93 -35.33 14.73
C LYS A 185 -10.34 -35.82 15.02
N SER A 186 -10.71 -36.96 14.44
CA SER A 186 -11.94 -37.61 14.87
C SER A 186 -11.88 -37.83 16.39
N ILE A 187 -13.06 -37.89 17.03
CA ILE A 187 -13.15 -38.22 18.45
C ILE A 187 -12.35 -39.50 18.74
N GLU A 188 -12.47 -40.52 17.87
CA GLU A 188 -11.74 -41.78 17.96
C GLU A 188 -10.20 -41.64 17.86
N GLU A 189 -9.68 -40.74 17.02
CA GLU A 189 -8.24 -40.47 16.93
C GLU A 189 -7.71 -39.75 18.16
N THR A 190 -8.52 -38.86 18.73
CA THR A 190 -8.19 -38.15 19.97
C THR A 190 -8.23 -39.10 21.17
N GLU A 191 -9.24 -39.98 21.23
CA GLU A 191 -9.38 -41.01 22.26
C GLU A 191 -8.21 -42.00 22.25
N LYS A 192 -7.80 -42.50 21.07
CA LYS A 192 -6.62 -43.38 20.94
C LYS A 192 -5.32 -42.73 21.41
N GLU A 193 -5.18 -41.43 21.20
CA GLU A 193 -3.98 -40.71 21.62
C GLU A 193 -3.97 -40.45 23.14
N ILE A 194 -5.13 -40.15 23.72
CA ILE A 194 -5.30 -40.10 25.19
C ILE A 194 -4.95 -41.46 25.80
N GLU A 195 -5.44 -42.56 25.23
CA GLU A 195 -5.20 -43.91 25.73
C GLU A 195 -3.69 -44.26 25.71
N LYS A 196 -2.99 -43.96 24.61
CA LYS A 196 -1.53 -44.12 24.50
C LYS A 196 -0.77 -43.30 25.54
N LEU A 197 -1.14 -42.04 25.74
CA LEU A 197 -0.48 -41.15 26.71
C LEU A 197 -0.73 -41.60 28.16
N GLN A 198 -1.94 -42.11 28.46
CA GLN A 198 -2.25 -42.71 29.75
C GLN A 198 -1.43 -43.98 30.01
N GLU A 199 -1.23 -44.81 28.99
CA GLU A 199 -0.41 -46.02 29.10
C GLU A 199 1.07 -45.69 29.34
N GLN A 200 1.59 -44.65 28.68
CA GLN A 200 2.94 -44.13 28.92
C GLN A 200 3.09 -43.55 30.34
N LEU A 201 2.11 -42.80 30.81
CA LEU A 201 2.06 -42.29 32.18
C LEU A 201 2.05 -43.43 33.21
N LYS A 202 1.30 -44.51 32.95
CA LYS A 202 1.27 -45.69 33.83
C LYS A 202 2.63 -46.38 33.90
N LYS A 203 3.27 -46.60 32.75
CA LYS A 203 4.64 -47.17 32.69
C LYS A 203 5.68 -46.29 33.39
N MET A 204 5.55 -44.96 33.31
CA MET A 204 6.43 -44.03 34.03
C MET A 204 6.21 -44.07 35.54
N LYS A 205 4.97 -44.25 36.02
CA LYS A 205 4.68 -44.40 37.45
C LYS A 205 5.17 -45.74 38.01
N GLU A 206 4.95 -46.84 37.30
CA GLU A 206 5.43 -48.18 37.69
C GLU A 206 6.96 -48.26 37.74
N ASN A 207 7.65 -47.57 36.83
CA ASN A 207 9.12 -47.48 36.86
C ASN A 207 9.64 -46.54 37.97
N GLY A 208 8.85 -45.54 38.38
CA GLY A 208 9.16 -44.66 39.51
C GLY A 208 8.97 -45.32 40.88
N GLU A 209 8.00 -46.23 41.01
CA GLU A 209 7.76 -46.99 42.25
C GLU A 209 8.76 -48.15 42.45
N ASN A 210 9.34 -48.70 41.38
CA ASN A 210 10.40 -49.72 41.46
C ASN A 210 11.83 -49.15 41.63
N SER A 211 11.96 -47.84 41.86
CA SER A 211 13.24 -47.14 42.03
C SER A 211 13.44 -46.57 43.46
N ILE A 212 12.65 -47.02 44.44
CA ILE A 212 12.78 -46.67 45.87
C ILE A 212 13.14 -47.94 46.67
#